data_AF-A0A951PLH7-F1
#
_entry.id   AF-A0A951PLH7-F1
#
_cell.length_a   1.000
_cell.length_b   1.000
_cell.length_c   1.000
_cell.angle_alpha   90.00
_cell.angle_beta   90.00
_cell.angle_gamma   90.00
#
_symmetry.space_group_name_H-M   'P 1'
#
loop_
_entity.id
_entity.type
_entity.pdbx_description
1 polymer ?
#
loop_
_entity_poly.entity_id
_entity_poly.type
_entity_poly.pdbx_seq_one_letter_code
_entity_poly.pdbx_strand_id
1 'polypeptide(L)' 'MTYKEWSLLIKKELNRIAVDYVDPSGQVYSEPFCFYTLDEALTYGKMCIDHSIRSKVSGNKGIVAVQNSAIG' A
#
# COMPACT_ATOMS: atom_id res chain seq x y z
N MET A 1 1.16 9.86 10.60
CA MET A 1 2.57 9.45 10.83
C MET A 1 3.22 9.26 9.47
N THR A 2 4.51 9.54 9.29
CA THR A 2 5.21 9.32 8.01
C THR A 2 6.07 8.06 8.08
N TYR A 3 6.08 7.26 7.01
CA TYR A 3 6.92 6.08 6.84
C TYR A 3 7.41 6.00 5.39
N LYS A 4 8.74 6.08 5.17
CA LYS A 4 9.36 6.06 3.83
C LYS A 4 8.73 7.06 2.84
N GLU A 5 8.47 8.29 3.30
CA GLU A 5 7.81 9.36 2.53
C GLU A 5 6.30 9.15 2.27
N TRP A 6 5.74 8.01 2.68
CA TRP A 6 4.30 7.77 2.66
C TRP A 6 3.68 8.23 3.98
N SER A 7 2.41 8.62 3.95
CA SER A 7 1.66 9.03 5.14
C SER A 7 0.70 7.94 5.58
N LEU A 8 0.82 7.49 6.83
CA LEU A 8 -0.16 6.63 7.50
C LEU A 8 -1.23 7.50 8.16
N LEU A 9 -2.48 7.27 7.77
CA LEU A 9 -3.68 7.93 8.27
C LEU A 9 -4.46 6.95 9.14
N ILE A 10 -4.59 7.26 10.43
CA ILE A 10 -5.32 6.43 11.38
C ILE A 10 -6.79 6.84 11.35
N LYS A 11 -7.68 5.86 11.19
CA LYS A 11 -9.13 6.06 11.27
C LYS A 11 -9.69 5.25 12.42
N LYS A 12 -10.61 5.84 13.17
CA LYS A 12 -11.32 5.14 14.24
C LYS A 12 -12.67 4.66 13.70
N GLU A 13 -12.84 3.35 13.64
CA GLU A 13 -14.05 2.69 13.14
C GLU A 13 -14.72 1.98 14.31
N LEU A 14 -15.73 2.62 14.91
CA LEU A 14 -16.36 2.17 16.16
C LEU A 14 -15.32 1.98 17.29
N ASN A 15 -15.14 0.73 17.73
CA ASN A 15 -14.19 0.30 18.74
C ASN A 15 -12.89 -0.27 18.14
N ARG A 16 -12.68 -0.10 16.84
CA ARG A 16 -11.51 -0.60 16.11
C ARG A 16 -10.76 0.54 15.44
N ILE A 17 -9.58 0.22 14.92
CA ILE A 17 -8.66 1.14 14.27
C ILE A 17 -8.40 0.64 12.86
N ALA A 18 -8.74 1.44 11.86
CA ALA A 18 -8.35 1.24 10.47
C ALA A 18 -7.15 2.13 10.14
N VAL A 19 -6.41 1.75 9.10
CA VAL A 19 -5.28 2.53 8.60
C VAL A 19 -5.41 2.68 7.09
N ASP A 20 -5.32 3.92 6.64
CA ASP A 20 -5.09 4.23 5.24
C ASP A 20 -3.63 4.67 5.06
N TYR A 21 -3.12 4.54 3.85
CA TYR A 21 -1.80 5.04 3.52
C TYR A 21 -1.83 5.86 2.24
N VAL A 22 -1.08 6.96 2.26
CA VAL A 22 -0.98 7.92 1.15
C VAL A 22 0.41 7.87 0.58
N ASP A 23 0.51 7.70 -0.73
CA ASP A 23 1.79 7.72 -1.40
C ASP A 23 2.33 9.14 -1.60
N PRO A 24 3.62 9.31 -2.00
CA PRO A 24 4.20 10.63 -2.21
C PRO A 24 3.51 11.46 -3.31
N SER A 25 2.71 10.83 -4.18
CA SER A 25 1.92 11.54 -5.19
C SER A 25 0.57 12.05 -4.66
N GLY A 26 0.24 11.74 -3.40
CA GLY A 26 -1.02 12.09 -2.78
C GLY A 26 -2.13 11.05 -3.00
N GLN A 27 -1.83 9.90 -3.60
CA GLN A 27 -2.82 8.85 -3.81
C GLN A 27 -3.10 8.11 -2.50
N VAL A 28 -4.37 8.03 -2.12
CA VAL A 28 -4.83 7.33 -0.92
C VAL A 28 -5.17 5.88 -1.24
N TYR A 29 -4.72 4.98 -0.38
CA TYR A 29 -5.01 3.56 -0.41
C TYR A 29 -5.66 3.20 0.92
N SER A 30 -6.87 2.66 0.84
CA SER A 30 -7.64 2.25 2.00
C SER A 30 -7.75 0.74 2.07
N GLU A 31 -7.54 0.19 3.26
CA GLU A 31 -7.63 -1.24 3.50
C GLU A 31 -8.94 -1.59 4.22
N PRO A 32 -9.57 -2.73 3.92
CA PRO A 32 -10.83 -3.14 4.54
C PRO A 32 -10.66 -3.69 5.97
N PHE A 33 -9.43 -3.70 6.49
CA PHE A 33 -9.11 -4.33 7.77
C PHE A 33 -9.12 -3.34 8.93
N CYS A 34 -9.61 -3.81 10.08
CA CYS A 34 -9.70 -3.04 11.31
C CYS A 34 -9.07 -3.82 12.47
N PHE A 35 -8.23 -3.15 13.26
CA PHE A 35 -7.42 -3.73 14.33
C PHE A 35 -7.88 -3.26 15.71
N TYR A 36 -7.53 -4.00 16.76
CA TYR A 36 -7.89 -3.64 18.13
C TYR A 36 -6.90 -2.63 18.73
N THR A 37 -5.66 -2.66 18.28
CA THR A 37 -4.60 -1.78 18.78
C THR A 37 -4.02 -0.91 17.68
N LEU A 38 -3.50 0.25 18.09
CA LEU A 38 -2.84 1.16 17.17
C LEU A 38 -1.55 0.54 16.61
N ASP A 39 -0.83 -0.24 17.42
CA ASP A 39 0.41 -0.88 17.00
C ASP A 39 0.19 -1.91 15.88
N GLU A 40 -0.84 -2.74 16.00
CA GLU A 40 -1.24 -3.68 14.93
C GLU A 40 -1.60 -2.94 13.64
N ALA A 41 -2.40 -1.88 13.74
CA ALA A 41 -2.79 -1.08 12.58
C ALA A 41 -1.58 -0.43 11.91
N LEU A 42 -0.67 0.16 12.68
CA LEU A 42 0.54 0.78 12.13
C LEU A 42 1.50 -0.25 11.53
N THR A 43 1.65 -1.41 12.17
CA THR A 43 2.48 -2.51 11.65
C THR A 43 1.94 -3.01 10.32
N TYR A 44 0.63 -3.23 10.22
CA TYR A 44 -0.03 -3.62 8.98
C TYR A 44 0.15 -2.56 7.89
N GLY A 45 -0.10 -1.29 8.19
CA GLY A 45 0.07 -0.20 7.22
C GLY A 45 1.50 -0.09 6.67
N LYS A 46 2.52 -0.29 7.52
CA LYS A 46 3.93 -0.34 7.08
C LYS A 46 4.20 -1.53 6.15
N MET A 47 3.63 -2.70 6.45
CA MET A 47 3.74 -3.89 5.59
C MET A 47 3.11 -3.64 4.21
N CYS A 48 1.95 -2.99 4.15
CA CYS A 48 1.31 -2.62 2.88
C CYS A 48 2.17 -1.64 2.08
N ILE A 49 2.71 -0.59 2.71
CA ILE A 49 3.64 0.35 2.06
C ILE A 49 4.87 -0.39 1.51
N ASP A 50 5.48 -1.27 2.31
CA ASP A 50 6.64 -2.05 1.86
C ASP A 50 6.30 -2.97 0.68
N HIS A 51 5.12 -3.58 0.70
CA HIS A 51 4.62 -4.35 -0.43
C HIS A 51 4.42 -3.46 -1.67
N SER A 52 3.76 -2.31 -1.55
CA SER A 52 3.55 -1.37 -2.66
C SER A 52 4.86 -0.86 -3.27
N ILE A 53 5.84 -0.49 -2.43
CA ILE A 53 7.16 -0.06 -2.90
C ILE A 53 7.85 -1.20 -3.66
N ARG A 54 7.88 -2.42 -3.10
CA ARG A 54 8.48 -3.59 -3.78
C ARG A 54 7.77 -3.92 -5.09
N SER A 55 6.45 -3.88 -5.12
CA SER A 55 5.67 -4.17 -6.33
C SER A 55 5.90 -3.11 -7.42
N LYS A 56 6.04 -1.82 -7.07
CA LYS A 56 6.42 -0.76 -8.03
C LYS A 56 7.86 -0.94 -8.54
N VAL A 57 8.80 -1.33 -7.68
CA VAL A 57 10.19 -1.61 -8.08
C VAL A 57 10.27 -2.84 -9.00
N SER A 58 9.52 -3.90 -8.72
CA SER A 58 9.46 -5.11 -9.54
C SER A 58 8.68 -4.91 -10.85
N GLY A 59 7.65 -4.06 -10.85
CA GLY A 59 6.88 -3.70 -12.03
C GLY A 59 7.70 -2.99 -13.11
N ASN A 60 8.75 -2.25 -12.71
CA ASN A 60 9.68 -1.60 -13.65
C ASN A 60 10.70 -2.55 -14.28
N LYS A 61 10.75 -3.84 -13.90
CA LYS A 61 11.56 -4.86 -14.59
C LYS A 61 10.72 -5.85 -15.41
N GLY A 62 9.39 -5.69 -15.47
CA GLY A 62 8.47 -6.68 -16.02
C GLY A 62 7.65 -6.28 -17.25
N ILE A 63 7.74 -5.04 -17.74
CA ILE A 63 7.05 -4.61 -18.98
C ILE A 63 8.01 -4.66 -20.17
N VAL A 64 8.64 -5.81 -20.39
CA VAL A 64 9.18 -6.21 -21.70
C VAL A 64 8.86 -7.70 -21.89
N ALA A 65 7.57 -8.06 -21.85
CA ALA A 65 7.14 -9.40 -22.23
C ALA A 65 5.67 -9.45 -22.67
N VAL A 66 5.17 -8.42 -23.37
CA VAL A 66 3.95 -8.58 -24.18
C VAL A 66 4.07 -7.73 -25.44
N GLN A 67 4.98 -8.10 -26.34
CA GLN A 67 4.82 -7.75 -27.76
C GLN A 67 5.18 -8.96 -28.63
N ASN A 68 4.25 -9.26 -29.53
CA ASN A 68 4.31 -10.16 -30.67
C ASN A 68 4.25 -11.67 -30.40
N SER A 69 3.03 -12.20 -30.47
CA SER A 69 2.74 -13.29 -31.42
C SER A 69 1.26 -13.24 -31.78
N ALA A 70 0.91 -12.25 -32.62
CA ALA A 70 -0.18 -12.40 -33.56
C ALA A 70 0.45 -12.55 -34.95
N ILE A 71 -0.19 -13.39 -35.76
CA ILE A 71 -0.05 -13.59 -37.21
C ILE A 71 1.16 -14.40 -37.70
N GLY A 72 0.85 -15.59 -38.23
CA GLY A 72 1.71 -16.52 -38.95
C GLY A 72 0.94 -17.80 -39.24
#